data_AF-A0A7G1KUD3-F1
#
_entry.id   AF-A0A7G1KUD3-F1
#
_cell.length_a   1.000
_cell.length_b   1.000
_cell.length_c   1.000
_cell.angle_alpha   90.00
_cell.angle_beta   90.00
_cell.angle_gamma   90.00
#
_symmetry.space_group_name_H-M   'P 1'
#
loop_
_entity.id
_entity.type
_entity.pdbx_description
1 polymer ?
#
loop_
_entity_poly.entity_id
_entity_poly.type
_entity_poly.pdbx_seq_one_letter_code
_entity_poly.pdbx_strand_id
1 'polypeptide(L)'
;MYNHLTDKHSLLRESLTVVADEVGAECVAVLDRLRSPGSDIRALLEDVAYRLVRICNDDRSRALRRLAYGQAAVNPELVELARERTGLRTLDALSDRLARLTLSGHLGTADPATAAEQFLALLTAPVENRSRMGTSPVRTAELRAIATAAVHTFLAAYGPREH
;
A
#
# COMPACT_ATOMS: atom_id res chain seq x y z
N MET A 1 -19.44 -29.88 -24.19
CA MET A 1 -18.33 -29.80 -23.22
C MET A 1 -17.79 -28.36 -23.20
N TYR A 2 -18.30 -27.51 -22.31
CA TYR A 2 -17.88 -26.09 -22.19
C TYR A 2 -17.89 -25.61 -20.71
N ASN A 3 -17.61 -26.51 -19.77
CA ASN A 3 -17.74 -26.21 -18.33
C ASN A 3 -16.40 -26.00 -17.61
N HIS A 4 -15.28 -26.51 -18.16
CA HIS A 4 -13.98 -26.45 -17.46
C HIS A 4 -13.23 -25.13 -17.61
N LEU A 5 -13.50 -24.34 -18.66
CA LEU A 5 -12.87 -23.02 -18.85
C LEU A 5 -13.54 -21.98 -17.95
N THR A 6 -14.87 -21.95 -17.90
CA THR A 6 -15.64 -21.09 -17.00
C THR A 6 -15.27 -21.36 -15.54
N ASP A 7 -15.16 -22.63 -15.15
CA ASP A 7 -14.75 -23.05 -13.81
C ASP A 7 -13.33 -22.56 -13.44
N LYS A 8 -12.36 -22.67 -14.36
CA LYS A 8 -10.99 -22.18 -14.13
C LYS A 8 -10.91 -20.66 -13.98
N HIS A 9 -11.64 -19.90 -14.79
CA HIS A 9 -11.68 -18.44 -14.68
C HIS A 9 -12.34 -17.98 -13.38
N SER A 10 -13.41 -18.65 -12.96
CA SER A 10 -14.08 -18.39 -11.69
C SER A 10 -13.19 -18.72 -10.49
N LEU A 11 -12.54 -19.89 -10.48
CA LEU A 11 -11.62 -20.28 -9.41
C LEU A 11 -10.40 -19.36 -9.29
N LEU A 12 -9.84 -18.93 -10.43
CA LEU A 12 -8.74 -17.95 -10.43
C LEU A 12 -9.18 -16.61 -9.84
N ARG A 13 -10.36 -16.12 -10.24
CA ARG A 13 -10.91 -14.86 -9.72
C ARG A 13 -11.17 -14.95 -8.22
N GLU A 14 -11.78 -16.03 -7.75
CA GLU A 14 -12.05 -16.23 -6.33
C GLU A 14 -10.75 -16.30 -5.51
N SER A 15 -9.77 -17.09 -5.98
CA SER A 15 -8.46 -17.20 -5.33
C SER A 15 -7.73 -15.84 -5.28
N LEU A 16 -7.77 -15.07 -6.36
CA LEU A 16 -7.22 -13.72 -6.40
C LEU A 16 -7.93 -12.78 -5.44
N THR A 17 -9.25 -12.89 -5.31
CA THR A 17 -10.05 -12.06 -4.41
C THR A 17 -9.68 -12.32 -2.97
N VAL A 18 -9.56 -13.59 -2.56
CA VAL A 18 -9.13 -13.96 -1.21
C VAL A 18 -7.76 -13.39 -0.88
N VAL A 19 -6.78 -13.59 -1.78
CA VAL A 19 -5.41 -13.07 -1.56
C VAL A 19 -5.40 -11.54 -1.52
N ALA A 20 -6.17 -10.87 -2.38
CA ALA A 20 -6.26 -9.41 -2.38
C ALA A 20 -6.92 -8.86 -1.12
N ASP A 21 -7.98 -9.52 -0.62
CA ASP A 21 -8.63 -9.14 0.63
C ASP A 21 -7.70 -9.34 1.84
N GLU A 22 -6.93 -10.43 1.89
CA GLU A 22 -5.92 -10.66 2.93
C GLU A 22 -4.84 -9.56 2.93
N VAL A 23 -4.26 -9.28 1.76
CA VAL A 23 -3.22 -8.24 1.61
C VAL A 23 -3.78 -6.86 2.00
N GLY A 24 -4.99 -6.53 1.55
CA GLY A 24 -5.66 -5.29 1.91
C GLY A 24 -5.91 -5.18 3.42
N ALA A 25 -6.38 -6.25 4.05
CA ALA A 25 -6.61 -6.30 5.49
C ALA A 25 -5.31 -6.13 6.29
N GLU A 26 -4.21 -6.76 5.86
CA GLU A 26 -2.89 -6.60 6.48
C GLU A 26 -2.40 -5.14 6.41
N CYS A 27 -2.55 -4.49 5.26
CA CYS A 27 -2.22 -3.06 5.10
C CYS A 27 -3.04 -2.18 6.05
N VAL A 28 -4.36 -2.39 6.11
CA VAL A 28 -5.25 -1.62 7.00
C VAL A 28 -4.89 -1.84 8.47
N ALA A 29 -4.58 -3.08 8.87
CA ALA A 29 -4.16 -3.40 10.24
C ALA A 29 -2.85 -2.70 10.64
N VAL A 30 -1.91 -2.55 9.70
CA VAL A 30 -0.69 -1.76 9.92
C VAL A 30 -1.03 -0.28 10.13
N LEU A 31 -1.94 0.26 9.32
CA LEU A 31 -2.37 1.67 9.40
C LEU A 31 -3.14 2.00 10.68
N ASP A 32 -3.79 1.03 11.32
CA ASP A 32 -4.49 1.25 12.59
C ASP A 32 -3.57 1.70 13.73
N ARG A 33 -2.24 1.50 13.61
CA ARG A 33 -1.22 2.04 14.52
C ARG A 33 -1.22 3.58 14.54
N LEU A 34 -1.66 4.23 13.47
CA LEU A 34 -1.75 5.69 13.37
C LEU A 34 -2.94 6.28 14.15
N ARG A 35 -3.85 5.45 14.68
CA ARG A 35 -5.02 5.94 15.44
C ARG A 35 -4.66 6.48 16.82
N SER A 36 -3.53 6.06 17.38
CA SER A 36 -3.05 6.49 18.69
C SER A 36 -1.60 6.96 18.55
N PRO A 37 -1.38 8.13 17.93
CA PRO A 37 -0.03 8.67 17.79
C PRO A 37 0.57 8.92 19.17
N GLY A 38 1.76 8.36 19.40
CA GLY A 38 2.60 8.77 20.53
C GLY A 38 3.24 10.13 20.27
N SER A 39 4.21 10.52 21.10
CA SER A 39 4.91 11.80 20.94
C SER A 39 5.85 11.86 19.73
N ASP A 40 6.36 10.72 19.27
CA ASP A 40 7.28 10.64 18.12
C ASP A 40 6.55 10.18 16.86
N ILE A 41 6.00 11.16 16.13
CA ILE A 41 5.28 10.90 14.87
C ILE A 41 6.19 10.35 13.78
N ARG A 42 7.47 10.75 13.76
CA ARG A 42 8.43 10.30 12.76
C ARG A 42 8.71 8.81 12.93
N ALA A 43 9.06 8.38 14.14
CA ALA A 43 9.31 6.97 14.42
C ALA A 43 8.08 6.09 14.13
N LEU A 44 6.88 6.57 14.45
CA LEU A 44 5.64 5.87 14.14
C LEU A 44 5.43 5.72 12.62
N LEU A 45 5.59 6.80 11.86
CA LEU A 45 5.46 6.77 10.40
C LEU A 45 6.53 5.88 9.76
N GLU A 46 7.75 5.83 10.29
CA GLU A 46 8.80 4.93 9.82
C GLU A 46 8.48 3.45 10.07
N ASP A 47 7.93 3.09 11.24
CA ASP A 47 7.47 1.71 11.52
C ASP A 47 6.32 1.31 10.57
N VAL A 48 5.34 2.20 10.39
CA VAL A 48 4.20 1.98 9.48
C VAL A 48 4.69 1.84 8.03
N ALA A 49 5.51 2.77 7.56
CA ALA A 49 6.09 2.74 6.22
C ALA A 49 6.86 1.45 5.97
N TYR A 50 7.73 1.04 6.90
CA TYR A 50 8.51 -0.19 6.80
C TYR A 50 7.62 -1.43 6.73
N ARG A 51 6.56 -1.50 7.53
CA ARG A 51 5.60 -2.61 7.50
C ARG A 51 4.82 -2.66 6.19
N LEU A 52 4.37 -1.51 5.66
CA LEU A 52 3.68 -1.45 4.38
C LEU A 52 4.58 -1.92 3.23
N VAL A 53 5.82 -1.43 3.14
CA VAL A 53 6.72 -1.87 2.05
C VAL A 53 7.11 -3.35 2.17
N ARG A 54 7.11 -3.92 3.38
CA ARG A 54 7.25 -5.37 3.58
C ARG A 54 6.07 -6.14 3.02
N ILE A 55 4.84 -5.70 3.30
CA ILE A 55 3.64 -6.32 2.73
C ILE A 55 3.68 -6.22 1.20
N CYS A 56 4.03 -5.05 0.65
CA CYS A 56 4.17 -4.87 -0.80
C CYS A 56 5.24 -5.77 -1.44
N ASN A 57 6.29 -6.12 -0.69
CA ASN A 57 7.38 -6.99 -1.13
C ASN A 57 7.13 -8.49 -0.84
N ASP A 58 6.07 -8.83 -0.11
CA ASP A 58 5.70 -10.23 0.16
C ASP A 58 5.43 -11.01 -1.14
N ASP A 59 5.62 -12.33 -1.10
CA ASP A 59 5.39 -13.20 -2.26
C ASP A 59 3.94 -13.12 -2.74
N ARG A 60 2.95 -13.04 -1.84
CA ARG A 60 1.52 -12.93 -2.22
C ARG A 60 1.24 -11.63 -2.96
N SER A 61 1.71 -10.50 -2.42
CA SER A 61 1.55 -9.18 -3.05
C SER A 61 2.23 -9.09 -4.41
N ARG A 62 3.43 -9.67 -4.56
CA ARG A 62 4.14 -9.71 -5.84
C ARG A 62 3.44 -10.64 -6.85
N ALA A 63 2.95 -11.80 -6.41
CA ALA A 63 2.19 -12.70 -7.26
C ALA A 63 0.89 -12.04 -7.76
N LEU A 64 0.12 -11.43 -6.86
CA LEU A 64 -1.10 -10.69 -7.19
C LEU A 64 -0.83 -9.60 -8.23
N ARG A 65 0.22 -8.79 -8.03
CA ARG A 65 0.59 -7.71 -8.97
C ARG A 65 1.01 -8.23 -10.34
N ARG A 66 1.86 -9.27 -10.39
CA ARG A 66 2.28 -9.90 -11.66
C ARG A 66 1.10 -10.48 -12.43
N LEU A 67 0.19 -11.15 -11.73
CA LEU A 67 -1.03 -11.71 -12.33
C LEU A 67 -1.95 -10.61 -12.85
N ALA A 68 -2.19 -9.56 -12.06
CA ALA A 68 -2.98 -8.41 -12.50
C ALA A 68 -2.38 -7.79 -13.78
N TYR A 69 -1.08 -7.46 -13.80
CA TYR A 69 -0.45 -6.91 -15.00
C TYR A 69 -0.47 -7.86 -16.20
N GLY A 70 -0.22 -9.15 -15.98
CA GLY A 70 -0.28 -10.15 -17.04
C GLY A 70 -1.69 -10.35 -17.62
N GLN A 71 -2.73 -9.99 -16.87
CA GLN A 71 -4.13 -10.07 -17.32
C GLN A 71 -4.69 -8.72 -17.81
N ALA A 72 -3.97 -7.60 -17.67
CA ALA A 72 -4.53 -6.27 -17.94
C ALA A 72 -5.14 -6.10 -19.34
N ALA A 73 -4.55 -6.70 -20.37
CA ALA A 73 -5.05 -6.63 -21.74
C ALA A 73 -6.23 -7.59 -22.04
N VAL A 74 -6.39 -8.66 -21.25
CA VAL A 74 -7.33 -9.76 -21.54
C VAL A 74 -8.50 -9.80 -20.55
N ASN A 75 -8.26 -9.38 -19.31
CA ASN A 75 -9.23 -9.36 -18.22
C ASN A 75 -8.99 -8.14 -17.30
N PRO A 76 -9.33 -6.92 -17.75
CA PRO A 76 -9.11 -5.70 -17.00
C PRO A 76 -9.87 -5.66 -15.67
N GLU A 77 -11.00 -6.38 -15.54
CA GLU A 77 -11.74 -6.47 -14.29
C GLU A 77 -10.93 -7.10 -13.15
N LEU A 78 -9.99 -8.01 -13.45
CA LEU A 78 -9.11 -8.58 -12.42
C LEU A 78 -8.11 -7.55 -11.88
N VAL A 79 -7.68 -6.61 -12.72
CA VAL A 79 -6.82 -5.49 -12.30
C VAL A 79 -7.59 -4.58 -11.36
N GLU A 80 -8.81 -4.20 -11.75
CA GLU A 80 -9.67 -3.36 -10.93
C GLU A 80 -10.02 -4.03 -9.60
N LEU A 81 -10.37 -5.31 -9.61
CA LEU A 81 -10.63 -6.06 -8.39
C LEU A 81 -9.41 -6.06 -7.45
N ALA A 82 -8.22 -6.38 -7.96
CA ALA A 82 -7.01 -6.37 -7.15
C ALA A 82 -6.73 -4.97 -6.57
N ARG A 83 -6.91 -3.92 -7.39
CA ARG A 83 -6.71 -2.51 -7.01
C ARG A 83 -7.72 -2.05 -5.95
N GLU A 84 -8.98 -2.40 -6.12
CA GLU A 84 -10.06 -2.09 -5.16
C GLU A 84 -9.84 -2.78 -3.82
N ARG A 85 -9.51 -4.07 -3.82
CA ARG A 85 -9.35 -4.85 -2.58
C ARG A 85 -8.07 -4.54 -1.82
N THR A 86 -7.04 -4.00 -2.48
CA THR A 86 -5.74 -3.68 -1.86
C THR A 86 -5.50 -2.17 -1.78
N GLY A 87 -5.07 -1.57 -2.89
CA GLY A 87 -4.57 -0.21 -2.97
C GLY A 87 -5.60 0.84 -2.55
N LEU A 88 -6.82 0.75 -3.07
CA LEU A 88 -7.88 1.71 -2.73
C LEU A 88 -8.28 1.63 -1.26
N ARG A 89 -8.53 0.43 -0.72
CA ARG A 89 -8.82 0.26 0.71
C ARG A 89 -7.68 0.78 1.61
N THR A 90 -6.43 0.59 1.19
CA THR A 90 -5.26 1.11 1.90
C THR A 90 -5.22 2.64 1.85
N LEU A 91 -5.50 3.23 0.69
CA LEU A 91 -5.55 4.67 0.48
C LEU A 91 -6.66 5.33 1.31
N ASP A 92 -7.86 4.78 1.31
CA ASP A 92 -9.00 5.29 2.08
C ASP A 92 -8.70 5.26 3.59
N ALA A 93 -8.17 4.14 4.06
CA ALA A 93 -7.76 4.00 5.44
C ALA A 93 -6.69 5.05 5.79
N LEU A 94 -5.61 5.13 5.00
CA LEU A 94 -4.54 6.09 5.26
C LEU A 94 -5.06 7.53 5.26
N SER A 95 -5.93 7.90 4.32
CA SER A 95 -6.56 9.22 4.25
C SER A 95 -7.29 9.59 5.55
N ASP A 96 -8.12 8.69 6.10
CA ASP A 96 -8.79 8.91 7.40
C ASP A 96 -7.78 9.09 8.55
N ARG A 97 -6.68 8.32 8.56
CA ARG A 97 -5.68 8.42 9.63
C ARG A 97 -4.87 9.71 9.52
N LEU A 98 -4.48 10.12 8.30
CA LEU A 98 -3.81 11.39 8.07
C LEU A 98 -4.71 12.57 8.44
N ALA A 99 -6.01 12.51 8.15
CA ALA A 99 -6.96 13.54 8.57
C ALA A 99 -6.99 13.72 10.10
N ARG A 100 -6.99 12.61 10.86
CA ARG A 100 -6.91 12.65 12.33
C ARG A 100 -5.58 13.20 12.84
N LEU A 101 -4.48 12.85 12.19
CA LEU A 101 -3.15 13.40 12.51
C LEU A 101 -3.09 14.91 12.24
N THR A 102 -3.73 15.38 11.17
CA THR A 102 -3.87 16.81 10.90
C THR A 102 -4.73 17.52 11.95
N LEU A 103 -5.88 16.97 12.31
CA LEU A 103 -6.75 17.55 13.34
C LEU A 103 -6.09 17.63 14.72
N SER A 104 -5.16 16.72 15.01
CA SER A 104 -4.37 16.71 16.25
C SER A 104 -3.06 17.50 16.15
N GLY A 105 -2.82 18.21 15.03
CA GLY A 105 -1.65 19.06 14.84
C GLY A 105 -0.34 18.32 14.55
N HIS A 106 -0.37 17.00 14.36
CA HIS A 106 0.83 16.21 14.03
C HIS A 106 1.24 16.36 12.56
N LEU A 107 0.33 16.79 11.67
CA LEU A 107 0.57 17.03 10.25
C LEU A 107 -0.10 18.33 9.79
N GLY A 108 0.48 19.00 8.80
CA GLY A 108 0.00 20.26 8.24
C GLY A 108 -0.49 20.15 6.79
N THR A 109 -1.54 19.37 6.51
CA THR A 109 -2.14 19.26 5.16
C THR A 109 -3.58 19.80 5.12
N ALA A 110 -3.95 20.46 4.03
CA ALA A 110 -5.34 20.85 3.76
C ALA A 110 -6.13 19.75 3.03
N ASP A 111 -5.43 18.77 2.46
CA ASP A 111 -6.00 17.65 1.73
C ASP A 111 -5.31 16.34 2.17
N PRO A 112 -5.88 15.64 3.17
CA PRO A 112 -5.36 14.37 3.64
C PRO A 112 -5.40 13.25 2.60
N ALA A 113 -6.32 13.31 1.62
CA ALA A 113 -6.44 12.29 0.59
C ALA A 113 -5.27 12.38 -0.40
N THR A 114 -4.99 13.60 -0.90
CA THR A 114 -3.80 13.83 -1.74
C THR A 114 -2.51 13.48 -1.00
N ALA A 115 -2.39 13.83 0.29
CA ALA A 115 -1.22 13.46 1.08
C ALA A 115 -1.05 11.94 1.21
N ALA A 116 -2.15 11.20 1.36
CA ALA A 116 -2.14 9.73 1.42
C ALA A 116 -1.69 9.10 0.09
N GLU A 117 -2.20 9.59 -1.03
CA GLU A 117 -1.79 9.15 -2.38
C GLU A 117 -0.29 9.33 -2.58
N GLN A 118 0.22 10.52 -2.25
CA GLN A 118 1.64 10.82 -2.37
C GLN A 118 2.50 9.96 -1.44
N PHE A 119 2.07 9.74 -0.20
CA PHE A 119 2.80 8.88 0.72
C PHE A 119 2.88 7.44 0.22
N LEU A 120 1.76 6.88 -0.28
CA LEU A 120 1.78 5.55 -0.87
C LEU A 120 2.65 5.49 -2.12
N ALA A 121 2.63 6.50 -2.99
CA ALA A 121 3.48 6.56 -4.17
C ALA A 121 4.98 6.59 -3.80
N LEU A 122 5.36 7.37 -2.77
CA LEU A 122 6.73 7.41 -2.24
C LEU A 122 7.19 6.05 -1.69
N LEU A 123 6.28 5.18 -1.25
CA LEU A 123 6.58 3.85 -0.74
C LEU A 123 6.59 2.79 -1.85
N THR A 124 5.57 2.77 -2.71
CA THR A 124 5.31 1.63 -3.61
C THR A 124 6.15 1.70 -4.88
N ALA A 125 6.30 2.87 -5.51
CA ALA A 125 7.07 2.99 -6.75
C ALA A 125 8.55 2.56 -6.59
N PRO A 126 9.26 2.93 -5.50
CA PRO A 126 10.63 2.45 -5.27
C PRO A 126 10.74 0.94 -5.03
N VAL A 127 9.72 0.32 -4.40
CA VAL A 127 9.66 -1.14 -4.19
C VAL A 127 9.42 -1.85 -5.52
N GLU A 128 8.48 -1.35 -6.31
CA GLU A 128 8.16 -1.90 -7.63
C GLU A 128 9.37 -1.87 -8.56
N ASN A 129 10.06 -0.73 -8.66
CA ASN A 129 11.26 -0.58 -9.48
C ASN A 129 12.37 -1.55 -9.08
N ARG A 130 12.66 -1.67 -7.77
CA ARG A 130 13.72 -2.57 -7.27
C ARG A 130 13.34 -4.05 -7.36
N SER A 131 12.06 -4.35 -7.23
CA SER A 131 11.55 -5.72 -7.40
C SER A 131 11.47 -6.15 -8.87
N ARG A 132 11.83 -5.27 -9.82
CA ARG A 132 11.67 -5.49 -11.27
C ARG A 132 10.25 -5.93 -11.60
N MET A 133 9.27 -5.12 -11.19
CA MET A 133 7.84 -5.42 -11.35
C MET A 133 7.43 -6.73 -10.65
N GLY A 134 7.96 -7.00 -9.46
CA GLY A 134 7.64 -8.18 -8.65
C GLY A 134 8.34 -9.48 -9.05
N THR A 135 9.31 -9.44 -9.98
CA THR A 135 10.07 -10.62 -10.42
C THR A 135 11.22 -10.99 -9.48
N SER A 136 11.64 -10.10 -8.58
CA SER A 136 12.68 -10.37 -7.58
C SER A 136 12.34 -9.71 -6.23
N PRO A 137 12.70 -10.32 -5.09
CA PRO A 137 12.48 -9.71 -3.79
C PRO A 137 13.47 -8.55 -3.57
N VAL A 138 13.00 -7.49 -2.91
CA VAL A 138 13.84 -6.40 -2.41
C VAL A 138 14.41 -6.79 -1.05
N ARG A 139 15.71 -6.52 -0.81
CA ARG A 139 16.37 -6.86 0.47
C ARG A 139 15.84 -6.00 1.60
N THR A 140 15.84 -6.54 2.82
CA THR A 140 15.33 -5.85 4.01
C THR A 140 15.99 -4.49 4.27
N ALA A 141 17.30 -4.36 4.06
CA ALA A 141 18.01 -3.08 4.22
C ALA A 141 17.51 -2.02 3.24
N GLU A 142 17.20 -2.41 1.99
CA GLU A 142 16.66 -1.51 0.97
C GLU A 142 15.22 -1.11 1.30
N LEU A 143 14.40 -2.03 1.82
CA LEU A 143 13.05 -1.71 2.28
C LEU A 143 13.06 -0.68 3.42
N ARG A 144 13.98 -0.80 4.38
CA ARG A 144 14.17 0.22 5.43
C ARG A 144 14.57 1.57 4.83
N ALA A 145 15.53 1.57 3.91
CA ALA A 145 15.98 2.79 3.25
C ALA A 145 14.85 3.50 2.48
N ILE A 146 13.99 2.73 1.79
CA ILE A 146 12.79 3.27 1.12
C ILE A 146 11.85 3.90 2.14
N ALA A 147 11.53 3.20 3.22
CA ALA A 147 10.63 3.68 4.26
C ALA A 147 11.13 5.00 4.89
N THR A 148 12.39 5.04 5.31
CA THR A 148 13.01 6.24 5.90
C THR A 148 13.03 7.41 4.91
N ALA A 149 13.41 7.17 3.64
CA ALA A 149 13.43 8.22 2.63
C ALA A 149 12.03 8.77 2.31
N ALA A 150 11.02 7.90 2.23
CA ALA A 150 9.64 8.29 2.00
C ALA A 150 9.09 9.13 3.16
N VAL A 151 9.31 8.72 4.41
CA VAL A 151 8.87 9.46 5.60
C VAL A 151 9.58 10.80 5.72
N HIS A 152 10.88 10.86 5.44
CA HIS A 152 11.62 12.11 5.41
C HIS A 152 11.00 13.11 4.43
N THR A 153 10.78 12.71 3.17
CA THR A 153 10.16 13.56 2.15
C THR A 153 8.73 13.96 2.53
N PHE A 154 7.94 13.02 3.03
CA PHE A 154 6.56 13.26 3.43
C PHE A 154 6.47 14.28 4.57
N LEU A 155 7.29 14.14 5.62
CA LEU A 155 7.30 15.08 6.74
C LEU A 155 7.90 16.44 6.38
N ALA A 156 8.80 16.51 5.39
CA ALA A 156 9.26 17.79 4.88
C ALA A 156 8.13 18.57 4.18
N ALA A 157 7.20 17.87 3.51
CA ALA A 157 6.06 18.48 2.83
C ALA A 157 4.84 18.72 3.74
N TYR A 158 4.59 17.79 4.67
CA TYR A 158 3.33 17.71 5.43
C TYR A 158 3.53 17.67 6.95
N GLY A 159 4.75 17.87 7.45
CA GLY A 159 5.01 18.00 8.87
C GLY A 159 4.21 19.14 9.52
N PRO A 160 4.17 19.19 10.86
CA PRO A 160 3.56 20.31 11.56
C PRO A 160 4.23 21.61 11.13
N ARG A 161 3.43 22.64 10.84
CA ARG A 161 3.98 23.96 10.54
C ARG A 161 4.51 24.54 11.84
N GLU A 162 5.79 24.86 11.88
CA GLU A 162 6.32 25.74 12.92
C GLU A 162 5.62 27.10 12.75
N HIS A 163 4.87 27.52 13.75
CA HIS A 163 4.26 28.84 13.82
C HIS A 163 5.28 29.86 14.35
#